data_AF-A0A4Y6PP44-F1
#
_entry.id   AF-A0A4Y6PP44-F1
#
_cell.length_a   1.000
_cell.length_b   1.000
_cell.length_c   1.000
_cell.angle_alpha   90.00
_cell.angle_beta   90.00
_cell.angle_gamma   90.00
#
_symmetry.space_group_name_H-M   'P 1'
#
loop_
_entity.id
_entity.type
_entity.pdbx_description
1 polymer ?
#
loop_
_entity_poly.entity_id
_entity_poly.type
_entity_poly.pdbx_seq_one_letter_code
_entity_poly.pdbx_strand_id
1 'polypeptide(L)'
;MKLSTMINATGRSRLMAVLCCLLFVFAVACGDDDDNGGNNSNNTNNGADVGTDEDTGTDEDTGTDEDTGTDEDTGTDEDTGTDEDTGGTCEGLGQDIGPCDPICQTGCADGEACVAGRASQNDPLQSQCLPAGTGVQGDTCGEQAGCEAGFGCFTVEGASQCLEICQPSQGAAACPDGFSCAAQDQNLDYGVCIETPSDCEQFPPEDTCGDGENCYQTQGGGFICAAFNASASAGDACSSPTDCNDLQLCVSTSQGGQATCQNACDPTATDNRCADGESCAQLQGAEVGVCITQ
;
A
#
# COMPACT_ATOMS: atom_id res chain seq x y z
N MET A 1 -48.19 -51.92 -11.44
CA MET A 1 -46.90 -52.28 -10.80
C MET A 1 -46.02 -51.04 -10.96
N LYS A 2 -45.96 -50.10 -10.00
CA LYS A 2 -45.24 -50.07 -8.71
C LYS A 2 -43.69 -50.12 -8.87
N LEU A 3 -43.04 -49.11 -8.26
CA LEU A 3 -41.60 -48.86 -8.00
C LEU A 3 -40.79 -48.21 -9.15
N SER A 4 -39.92 -47.22 -8.94
CA SER A 4 -39.55 -46.46 -7.73
C SER A 4 -38.77 -45.19 -8.09
N THR A 5 -39.12 -44.11 -7.40
CA THR A 5 -38.39 -42.85 -7.24
C THR A 5 -37.26 -43.05 -6.21
N MET A 6 -36.02 -42.68 -6.52
CA MET A 6 -34.94 -42.56 -5.53
C MET A 6 -34.60 -41.08 -5.35
N ILE A 7 -35.06 -40.51 -4.22
CA ILE A 7 -34.67 -39.22 -3.68
C ILE A 7 -33.50 -39.47 -2.73
N ASN A 8 -32.36 -38.84 -3.02
CA ASN A 8 -31.14 -38.93 -2.23
C ASN A 8 -31.26 -38.00 -1.00
N ALA A 9 -31.33 -38.59 0.19
CA ALA A 9 -31.52 -37.92 1.46
C ALA A 9 -30.23 -38.00 2.31
N THR A 10 -29.30 -37.09 2.08
CA THR A 10 -28.10 -36.95 2.95
C THR A 10 -27.64 -35.51 3.21
N GLY A 11 -28.27 -34.48 2.63
CA GLY A 11 -27.81 -33.09 2.76
C GLY A 11 -28.36 -32.25 3.92
N ARG A 12 -29.37 -32.72 4.67
CA ARG A 12 -30.12 -31.85 5.61
C ARG A 12 -29.69 -31.90 7.08
N SER A 13 -28.76 -32.77 7.46
CA SER A 13 -28.36 -32.91 8.88
C SER A 13 -27.31 -31.90 9.34
N ARG A 14 -26.57 -31.26 8.43
CA ARG A 14 -25.49 -30.33 8.80
C ARG A 14 -25.95 -28.87 8.94
N LEU A 15 -27.03 -28.49 8.25
CA LEU A 15 -27.56 -27.11 8.30
C LEU A 15 -28.25 -26.78 9.64
N MET A 16 -28.84 -27.78 10.31
CA MET A 16 -29.52 -27.58 11.61
C MET A 16 -28.57 -27.43 12.80
N ALA A 17 -27.33 -27.91 12.69
CA ALA A 17 -26.34 -27.78 13.78
C ALA A 17 -25.71 -26.37 13.82
N VAL A 18 -25.50 -25.73 12.66
CA VAL A 18 -24.90 -24.39 12.57
C VAL A 18 -25.90 -23.30 12.98
N LEU A 19 -27.19 -23.48 12.67
CA LEU A 19 -28.24 -22.52 13.04
C LEU A 19 -28.52 -22.49 14.56
N CYS A 20 -28.15 -23.54 15.31
CA CYS A 20 -28.35 -23.59 16.76
C CYS A 20 -27.24 -22.86 17.54
N CYS A 21 -26.02 -22.72 16.97
CA CYS A 21 -24.92 -22.01 17.61
C CYS A 21 -25.00 -20.48 17.44
N LEU A 22 -25.66 -19.98 16.40
CA LEU A 22 -25.78 -18.53 16.12
C LEU A 22 -26.81 -17.81 17.01
N LEU A 23 -27.63 -18.52 17.79
CA LEU A 23 -28.65 -17.92 18.65
C LEU A 23 -28.20 -17.62 20.09
N PHE A 24 -26.94 -17.87 20.45
CA PHE A 24 -26.45 -17.70 21.83
C PHE A 24 -25.51 -16.51 22.10
N VAL A 25 -25.27 -15.61 21.13
CA VAL A 25 -24.25 -14.52 21.28
C VAL A 25 -24.85 -13.10 21.39
N PHE A 26 -26.14 -12.95 21.71
CA PHE A 26 -26.73 -11.64 22.03
C PHE A 26 -27.08 -11.52 23.52
N ALA A 27 -26.06 -11.44 24.39
CA ALA A 27 -26.22 -10.96 25.78
C ALA A 27 -24.87 -10.68 26.47
N VAL A 28 -24.16 -9.61 26.10
CA VAL A 28 -23.15 -8.94 26.97
C VAL A 28 -23.30 -7.44 26.70
N ALA A 29 -24.20 -6.76 27.44
CA ALA A 29 -23.95 -6.09 28.73
C ALA A 29 -23.17 -4.78 28.57
N CYS A 30 -23.90 -3.67 28.64
CA CYS A 30 -23.39 -2.35 28.96
C CYS A 30 -22.69 -2.37 30.33
N GLY A 31 -21.51 -1.76 30.41
CA GLY A 31 -20.88 -1.36 31.66
C GLY A 31 -20.46 0.11 31.54
N ASP A 32 -21.32 0.99 32.05
CA ASP A 32 -20.91 2.24 32.71
C ASP A 32 -19.95 1.87 33.84
N ASP A 33 -18.86 2.61 34.03
CA ASP A 33 -18.33 2.90 35.37
C ASP A 33 -17.41 4.14 35.30
N ASP A 34 -17.95 5.22 35.87
CA ASP A 34 -17.24 6.39 36.35
C ASP A 34 -16.23 6.00 37.45
N ASP A 35 -14.97 6.41 37.34
CA ASP A 35 -14.11 6.56 38.52
C ASP A 35 -13.30 7.86 38.46
N ASN A 36 -13.88 8.85 39.12
CA ASN A 36 -13.25 10.03 39.68
C ASN A 36 -12.36 9.60 40.86
N GLY A 37 -11.05 9.85 40.78
CA GLY A 37 -10.13 9.51 41.86
C GLY A 37 -8.84 10.32 41.81
N GLY A 38 -8.87 11.55 42.31
CA GLY A 38 -7.66 12.31 42.59
C GLY A 38 -6.81 11.64 43.67
N ASN A 39 -5.48 11.75 43.56
CA ASN A 39 -4.69 11.94 44.77
C ASN A 39 -3.42 12.75 44.52
N ASN A 40 -3.39 13.86 45.23
CA ASN A 40 -2.27 14.72 45.54
C ASN A 40 -1.22 13.95 46.35
N SER A 41 0.03 13.96 45.92
CA SER A 41 1.16 13.63 46.80
C SER A 41 2.35 14.53 46.45
N ASN A 42 2.27 15.74 47.01
CA ASN A 42 3.42 16.45 47.56
C ASN A 42 4.38 15.46 48.24
N ASN A 43 5.58 15.30 47.70
CA ASN A 43 6.72 14.91 48.53
C ASN A 43 7.91 15.82 48.24
N THR A 44 8.03 16.80 49.14
CA THR A 44 9.18 17.63 49.38
C THR A 44 10.32 16.72 49.84
N ASN A 45 11.45 16.70 49.12
CA ASN A 45 12.71 16.45 49.83
C ASN A 45 13.81 17.40 49.41
N ASN A 46 14.08 18.27 50.36
CA ASN A 46 15.13 19.24 50.48
C ASN A 46 16.45 18.50 50.72
N GLY A 47 17.45 18.73 49.87
CA GLY A 47 18.77 18.14 50.01
C GLY A 47 19.81 19.00 49.31
N ALA A 48 20.10 20.16 49.90
CA ALA A 48 21.33 20.86 49.64
C ALA A 48 22.51 20.00 50.11
N ASP A 49 23.45 19.70 49.22
CA ASP A 49 24.82 19.46 49.66
C ASP A 49 25.78 20.24 48.76
N VAL A 50 26.71 20.90 49.44
CA VAL A 50 27.65 21.88 48.94
C VAL A 50 28.98 21.14 48.79
N GLY A 51 29.41 20.93 47.54
CA GLY A 51 30.72 20.39 47.24
C GLY A 51 31.46 21.30 46.27
N THR A 52 32.12 22.32 46.81
CA THR A 52 33.22 23.02 46.14
C THR A 52 34.45 22.12 46.19
N ASP A 53 35.02 21.77 45.04
CA ASP A 53 36.42 21.36 44.95
C ASP A 53 37.07 22.18 43.83
N GLU A 54 37.84 23.19 44.26
CA GLU A 54 38.88 23.79 43.46
C GLU A 54 40.07 22.84 43.53
N ASP A 55 40.59 22.41 42.38
CA ASP A 55 42.01 22.10 42.31
C ASP A 55 42.61 22.64 41.01
N THR A 56 43.55 23.56 41.25
CA THR A 56 44.44 24.22 40.33
C THR A 56 45.43 23.23 39.72
N GLY A 57 45.58 23.27 38.40
CA GLY A 57 46.64 22.57 37.68
C GLY A 57 47.02 23.31 36.41
N THR A 58 47.80 24.39 36.56
CA THR A 58 48.68 24.90 35.49
C THR A 58 49.85 23.94 35.31
N ASP A 59 50.00 23.39 34.11
CA ASP A 59 51.31 22.98 33.59
C ASP A 59 51.51 23.67 32.24
N GLU A 60 52.42 24.64 32.23
CA GLU A 60 53.08 25.07 31.01
C GLU A 60 54.19 24.06 30.75
N ASP A 61 54.14 23.38 29.60
CA ASP A 61 55.37 22.89 28.99
C ASP A 61 55.38 23.25 27.51
N THR A 62 56.37 24.09 27.21
CA THR A 62 56.82 24.54 25.91
C THR A 62 57.41 23.38 25.12
N GLY A 63 56.80 23.05 23.99
CA GLY A 63 57.37 22.18 22.97
C GLY A 63 57.08 22.75 21.57
N THR A 64 57.98 23.60 21.08
CA THR A 64 58.12 23.86 19.64
C THR A 64 58.78 22.64 19.01
N ASP A 65 58.00 21.83 18.29
CA ASP A 65 58.51 21.06 17.17
C ASP A 65 57.98 21.69 15.88
N GLU A 66 58.91 22.26 15.12
CA GLU A 66 58.71 22.49 13.70
C GLU A 66 58.75 21.13 13.01
N ASP A 67 57.59 20.64 12.57
CA ASP A 67 57.55 19.70 11.46
C ASP A 67 56.80 20.34 10.29
N THR A 68 57.61 20.73 9.31
CA THR A 68 57.21 21.06 7.95
C THR A 68 56.55 19.83 7.31
N GLY A 69 55.23 19.78 7.37
CA GLY A 69 54.41 18.94 6.53
C GLY A 69 53.25 19.77 5.99
N THR A 70 53.42 20.36 4.80
CA THR A 70 52.28 20.65 3.93
C THR A 70 51.64 19.31 3.58
N ASP A 71 50.74 18.82 4.43
CA ASP A 71 49.68 17.96 3.95
C ASP A 71 48.74 18.88 3.17
N GLU A 72 48.72 18.66 1.85
CA GLU A 72 47.74 19.24 0.96
C GLU A 72 46.37 19.01 1.58
N ASP A 73 45.58 20.08 1.71
CA ASP A 73 44.19 20.04 2.14
C ASP A 73 43.50 18.89 1.41
N THR A 74 43.30 17.78 2.13
CA THR A 74 42.42 16.70 1.71
C THR A 74 41.11 17.38 1.41
N GLY A 75 40.72 17.31 0.13
CA GLY A 75 39.65 18.11 -0.43
C GLY A 75 38.46 18.18 0.50
N THR A 76 37.87 19.37 0.59
CA THR A 76 36.44 19.50 0.85
C THR A 76 35.75 18.33 0.16
N ASP A 77 35.17 17.42 0.95
CA ASP A 77 34.14 16.53 0.44
C ASP A 77 33.10 17.49 -0.13
N GLU A 78 33.17 17.70 -1.45
CA GLU A 78 32.02 18.21 -2.18
C GLU A 78 30.98 17.13 -1.94
N ASP A 79 29.98 17.43 -1.10
CA ASP A 79 28.73 16.71 -1.00
C ASP A 79 28.13 16.66 -2.42
N THR A 80 28.61 15.71 -3.21
CA THR A 80 28.22 15.43 -4.60
C THR A 80 27.04 14.45 -4.59
N GLY A 81 26.18 14.59 -3.59
CA GLY A 81 24.88 13.94 -3.49
C GLY A 81 23.76 14.88 -3.94
N THR A 82 23.97 15.68 -4.97
CA THR A 82 22.83 16.03 -5.83
C THR A 82 22.62 14.77 -6.65
N ASP A 83 21.77 13.87 -6.14
CA ASP A 83 21.18 12.84 -6.98
C ASP A 83 20.57 13.60 -8.16
N GLU A 84 21.10 13.36 -9.37
CA GLU A 84 20.54 13.97 -10.57
C GLU A 84 19.15 13.34 -10.73
N ASP A 85 18.14 13.98 -10.11
CA ASP A 85 16.72 13.75 -10.34
C ASP A 85 16.56 13.58 -11.84
N THR A 86 16.29 12.35 -12.25
CA THR A 86 16.55 11.88 -13.59
C THR A 86 15.45 12.39 -14.52
N GLY A 87 15.45 13.70 -14.81
CA GLY A 87 14.82 14.36 -15.95
C GLY A 87 13.32 14.15 -16.19
N GLY A 88 12.60 13.51 -15.27
CA GLY A 88 11.15 13.46 -15.30
C GLY A 88 10.61 14.84 -14.97
N THR A 89 9.84 15.45 -15.87
CA THR A 89 9.04 16.61 -15.49
C THR A 89 8.05 16.15 -14.44
N CYS A 90 8.34 16.40 -13.17
CA CYS A 90 7.41 16.06 -12.11
C CYS A 90 6.15 16.90 -12.28
N GLU A 91 5.05 16.24 -12.67
CA GLU A 91 3.73 16.84 -12.69
C GLU A 91 3.13 16.67 -11.30
N GLY A 92 3.17 17.74 -10.51
CA GLY A 92 2.66 17.73 -9.15
C GLY A 92 1.18 17.34 -9.04
N LEU A 93 0.74 17.00 -7.83
CA LEU A 93 -0.65 16.61 -7.50
C LEU A 93 -1.68 17.76 -7.62
N GLY A 94 -1.28 18.92 -8.17
CA GLY A 94 -2.09 20.13 -8.22
C GLY A 94 -1.98 20.96 -6.93
N GLN A 95 -2.22 22.28 -7.05
CA GLN A 95 -1.96 23.26 -5.99
C GLN A 95 -2.90 23.19 -4.77
N ASP A 96 -3.85 22.25 -4.74
CA ASP A 96 -4.91 22.21 -3.73
C ASP A 96 -4.59 21.31 -2.53
N ILE A 97 -3.44 20.63 -2.52
CA ILE A 97 -3.08 19.69 -1.44
C ILE A 97 -2.34 20.37 -0.28
N GLY A 98 -1.74 21.55 -0.49
CA GLY A 98 -1.10 22.29 0.61
C GLY A 98 0.09 23.14 0.17
N PRO A 99 1.02 23.48 1.10
CA PRO A 99 2.15 24.36 0.83
C PRO A 99 3.26 23.71 0.00
N CYS A 100 3.24 22.39 -0.15
CA CYS A 100 4.28 21.63 -0.83
C CYS A 100 3.68 20.48 -1.65
N ASP A 101 4.45 19.96 -2.61
CA ASP A 101 4.10 18.81 -3.42
C ASP A 101 4.83 17.55 -2.94
N PRO A 102 4.12 16.50 -2.49
CA PRO A 102 4.73 15.30 -1.94
C PRO A 102 5.30 14.35 -2.99
N ILE A 103 4.93 14.49 -4.27
CA ILE A 103 5.51 13.69 -5.36
C ILE A 103 6.76 14.38 -5.88
N CYS A 104 6.69 15.69 -6.09
CA CYS A 104 7.84 16.46 -6.59
C CYS A 104 8.81 16.89 -5.50
N GLN A 105 8.45 16.69 -4.22
CA GLN A 105 9.19 17.20 -3.06
C GLN A 105 9.52 18.70 -3.19
N THR A 106 8.61 19.48 -3.78
CA THR A 106 8.79 20.92 -3.98
C THR A 106 8.00 21.73 -2.95
N GLY A 107 8.49 22.92 -2.61
CA GLY A 107 7.80 23.86 -1.71
C GLY A 107 8.25 23.84 -0.26
N CYS A 108 9.08 22.87 0.15
CA CYS A 108 9.73 22.82 1.46
C CYS A 108 11.15 23.40 1.44
N ALA A 109 11.70 23.73 2.61
CA ALA A 109 13.07 24.18 2.73
C ALA A 109 14.07 23.01 2.68
N ASP A 110 15.36 23.32 2.49
CA ASP A 110 16.41 22.31 2.51
C ASP A 110 16.42 21.53 3.84
N GLY A 111 16.46 20.20 3.75
CA GLY A 111 16.38 19.30 4.90
C GLY A 111 14.95 19.01 5.40
N GLU A 112 13.92 19.48 4.69
CA GLU A 112 12.52 19.13 4.94
C GLU A 112 11.97 18.21 3.83
N ALA A 113 11.10 17.30 4.22
CA ALA A 113 10.29 16.48 3.32
C ALA A 113 8.86 17.05 3.26
N CYS A 114 8.29 17.05 2.05
CA CYS A 114 6.87 17.27 1.88
C CYS A 114 6.13 15.98 2.16
N VAL A 115 5.47 15.90 3.31
CA VAL A 115 4.67 14.72 3.69
C VAL A 115 3.21 14.96 3.36
N ALA A 116 2.56 13.95 2.76
CA ALA A 116 1.13 13.94 2.55
C ALA A 116 0.46 13.14 3.67
N GLY A 117 -0.59 13.70 4.27
CA GLY A 117 -1.33 13.04 5.34
C GLY A 117 -2.78 13.46 5.39
N ARG A 118 -3.58 12.64 6.07
CA ARG A 118 -4.94 12.98 6.47
C ARG A 118 -5.05 12.87 7.98
N ALA A 119 -5.73 13.81 8.62
CA ALA A 119 -6.06 13.70 10.04
C ALA A 119 -7.11 12.59 10.30
N SER A 120 -7.96 12.33 9.31
CA SER A 120 -9.00 11.30 9.32
C SER A 120 -9.27 10.76 7.92
N GLN A 121 -9.83 9.55 7.81
CA GLN A 121 -10.17 8.93 6.51
C GLN A 121 -11.07 9.81 5.63
N ASN A 122 -11.85 10.72 6.23
CA ASN A 122 -12.77 11.61 5.50
C ASN A 122 -12.22 13.04 5.27
N ASP A 123 -11.08 13.38 5.86
CA ASP A 123 -10.50 14.72 5.68
C ASP A 123 -9.78 14.80 4.33
N PRO A 124 -9.74 15.96 3.66
CA PRO A 124 -8.95 16.11 2.44
C PRO A 124 -7.48 15.80 2.72
N LEU A 125 -6.78 15.31 1.69
CA LEU A 125 -5.33 15.16 1.78
C LEU A 125 -4.71 16.54 2.01
N GLN A 126 -3.86 16.65 3.02
CA GLN A 126 -3.08 17.85 3.29
C GLN A 126 -1.60 17.51 3.20
N SER A 127 -0.83 18.40 2.59
CA SER A 127 0.62 18.35 2.64
C SER A 127 1.16 19.32 3.69
N GLN A 128 2.31 18.98 4.25
CA GLN A 128 3.07 19.85 5.16
C GLN A 128 4.56 19.55 5.05
N CYS A 129 5.38 20.58 5.28
CA CYS A 129 6.81 20.42 5.37
C CYS A 129 7.20 20.00 6.79
N LEU A 130 7.92 18.89 6.91
CA LEU A 130 8.51 18.41 8.15
C LEU A 130 10.00 18.15 7.94
N PRO A 131 10.84 18.16 8.99
CA PRO A 131 12.21 17.68 8.87
C PRO A 131 12.24 16.29 8.22
N ALA A 132 13.05 16.12 7.18
CA ALA A 132 13.20 14.84 6.51
C ALA A 132 13.89 13.85 7.45
N GLY A 133 13.39 12.62 7.50
CA GLY A 133 14.04 11.50 8.16
C GLY A 133 15.09 10.86 7.26
N THR A 134 15.49 9.65 7.62
CA THR A 134 16.46 8.85 6.85
C THR A 134 15.90 7.48 6.46
N GLY A 135 14.63 7.21 6.77
CA GLY A 135 13.99 5.94 6.45
C GLY A 135 13.64 5.87 4.97
N VAL A 136 14.08 4.80 4.31
CA VAL A 136 13.86 4.55 2.88
C VAL A 136 12.75 3.50 2.67
N GLN A 137 12.46 3.12 1.42
CA GLN A 137 11.46 2.09 1.08
C GLN A 137 11.52 0.85 2.01
N GLY A 138 10.43 0.57 2.72
CA GLY A 138 10.27 -0.59 3.60
C GLY A 138 10.80 -0.41 5.03
N ASP A 139 11.56 0.65 5.33
CA ASP A 139 12.05 0.91 6.69
C ASP A 139 10.89 1.18 7.65
N THR A 140 10.99 0.70 8.90
CA THR A 140 9.96 0.98 9.90
C THR A 140 10.00 2.44 10.34
N CYS A 141 8.83 3.08 10.41
CA CYS A 141 8.70 4.47 10.83
C CYS A 141 7.75 4.61 12.04
N GLY A 142 8.13 5.46 12.99
CA GLY A 142 7.29 5.78 14.16
C GLY A 142 6.36 6.98 13.94
N GLU A 143 6.71 7.84 12.98
CA GLU A 143 5.99 9.07 12.65
C GLU A 143 6.25 9.49 11.20
N GLN A 144 5.46 10.42 10.69
CA GLN A 144 5.52 10.89 9.29
C GLN A 144 6.90 11.45 8.90
N ALA A 145 7.58 12.11 9.83
CA ALA A 145 8.92 12.68 9.62
C ALA A 145 10.06 11.65 9.70
N GLY A 146 9.75 10.37 9.97
CA GLY A 146 10.77 9.31 10.06
C GLY A 146 11.36 8.90 8.70
N CYS A 147 10.68 9.25 7.61
CA CYS A 147 11.04 8.86 6.26
C CYS A 147 11.80 9.96 5.52
N GLU A 148 12.64 9.58 4.58
CA GLU A 148 13.36 10.52 3.71
C GLU A 148 12.40 11.26 2.76
N ALA A 149 12.88 12.32 2.11
CA ALA A 149 12.09 13.08 1.14
C ALA A 149 11.64 12.17 -0.02
N GLY A 150 10.35 12.23 -0.36
CA GLY A 150 9.72 11.35 -1.36
C GLY A 150 8.96 10.18 -0.74
N PHE A 151 9.14 9.92 0.56
CA PHE A 151 8.55 8.80 1.26
C PHE A 151 7.54 9.28 2.31
N GLY A 152 6.47 8.50 2.49
CA GLY A 152 5.51 8.69 3.58
C GLY A 152 5.51 7.49 4.51
N CYS A 153 5.17 7.73 5.78
CA CYS A 153 5.00 6.68 6.77
C CYS A 153 3.57 6.11 6.72
N PHE A 154 3.40 4.92 6.15
CA PHE A 154 2.10 4.27 5.96
C PHE A 154 2.01 2.96 6.76
N THR A 155 0.81 2.60 7.20
CA THR A 155 0.59 1.33 7.91
C THR A 155 0.12 0.26 6.94
N VAL A 156 0.95 -0.75 6.69
CA VAL A 156 0.65 -1.91 5.86
C VAL A 156 0.69 -3.15 6.75
N GLU A 157 -0.39 -3.94 6.73
CA GLU A 157 -0.52 -5.17 7.54
C GLU A 157 -0.27 -4.99 9.05
N GLY A 158 -0.53 -3.80 9.58
CA GLY A 158 -0.36 -3.46 10.99
C GLY A 158 1.06 -3.01 11.39
N ALA A 159 1.98 -2.88 10.43
CA ALA A 159 3.29 -2.29 10.63
C ALA A 159 3.40 -0.96 9.87
N SER A 160 3.97 0.07 10.51
CA SER A 160 4.23 1.35 9.87
C SER A 160 5.59 1.33 9.16
N GLN A 161 5.60 1.60 7.85
CA GLN A 161 6.77 1.55 6.99
C GLN A 161 6.84 2.79 6.10
N CYS A 162 8.05 3.20 5.75
CA CYS A 162 8.31 4.24 4.76
C CYS A 162 8.04 3.68 3.36
N LEU A 163 7.09 4.27 2.64
CA LEU A 163 6.78 3.90 1.26
C LEU A 163 6.88 5.14 0.38
N GLU A 164 7.48 4.99 -0.78
CA GLU A 164 7.60 6.04 -1.79
C GLU A 164 6.21 6.44 -2.29
N ILE A 165 5.99 7.74 -2.43
CA ILE A 165 4.73 8.30 -2.89
C ILE A 165 4.75 8.34 -4.41
N CYS A 166 3.67 7.92 -5.07
CA CYS A 166 3.60 7.82 -6.52
C CYS A 166 2.28 8.35 -7.08
N GLN A 167 2.22 8.55 -8.41
CA GLN A 167 1.03 9.02 -9.11
C GLN A 167 0.46 7.91 -10.03
N PRO A 168 -0.67 7.28 -9.66
CA PRO A 168 -1.23 6.16 -10.41
C PRO A 168 -1.63 6.51 -11.86
N SER A 169 -2.08 7.74 -12.09
CA SER A 169 -2.69 8.18 -13.35
C SER A 169 -1.69 8.61 -14.43
N GLN A 170 -0.44 8.90 -14.06
CA GLN A 170 0.52 9.61 -14.91
C GLN A 170 1.76 8.78 -15.28
N GLY A 171 1.96 7.61 -14.66
CA GLY A 171 3.12 6.75 -14.95
C GLY A 171 4.49 7.41 -14.72
N ALA A 172 4.52 8.61 -14.11
CA ALA A 172 5.69 9.51 -14.10
C ALA A 172 6.44 9.53 -12.77
N ALA A 173 5.81 9.18 -11.65
CA ALA A 173 6.52 8.71 -10.46
C ALA A 173 6.50 7.17 -10.54
N ALA A 174 7.36 6.65 -11.41
CA ALA A 174 7.53 5.22 -11.57
C ALA A 174 8.13 4.72 -10.27
N CYS A 175 7.35 3.95 -9.52
CA CYS A 175 7.89 3.20 -8.40
C CYS A 175 9.16 2.46 -8.82
N PRO A 176 10.12 2.24 -7.90
CA PRO A 176 11.33 1.52 -8.20
C PRO A 176 11.04 0.15 -8.82
N ASP A 177 12.01 -0.42 -9.54
CA ASP A 177 11.86 -1.75 -10.14
C ASP A 177 11.39 -2.77 -9.08
N GLY A 178 10.31 -3.50 -9.40
CA GLY A 178 9.68 -4.45 -8.47
C GLY A 178 8.60 -3.85 -7.57
N PHE A 179 8.21 -2.59 -7.81
CA PHE A 179 7.11 -1.94 -7.09
C PHE A 179 6.03 -1.45 -8.06
N SER A 180 4.79 -1.39 -7.60
CA SER A 180 3.65 -0.83 -8.32
C SER A 180 2.99 0.26 -7.52
N CYS A 181 2.53 1.29 -8.23
CA CYS A 181 1.83 2.39 -7.62
C CYS A 181 0.40 1.99 -7.24
N ALA A 182 0.17 1.71 -5.96
CA ALA A 182 -1.15 1.41 -5.43
C ALA A 182 -1.86 2.70 -4.99
N ALA A 183 -2.93 3.06 -5.69
CA ALA A 183 -3.74 4.22 -5.34
C ALA A 183 -4.32 4.10 -3.93
N GLN A 184 -4.17 5.16 -3.12
CA GLN A 184 -4.69 5.20 -1.75
C GLN A 184 -6.02 5.96 -1.64
N ASP A 185 -6.38 6.74 -2.66
CA ASP A 185 -7.66 7.46 -2.73
C ASP A 185 -8.53 6.97 -3.89
N GLN A 186 -9.85 7.09 -3.71
CA GLN A 186 -10.85 6.76 -4.72
C GLN A 186 -10.71 7.61 -5.98
N ASN A 187 -10.12 8.81 -5.86
CA ASN A 187 -9.84 9.68 -6.99
C ASN A 187 -8.61 9.27 -7.80
N LEU A 188 -7.82 8.29 -7.33
CA LEU A 188 -6.62 7.77 -7.99
C LEU A 188 -5.51 8.82 -8.22
N ASP A 189 -5.60 9.97 -7.56
CA ASP A 189 -4.66 11.07 -7.78
C ASP A 189 -3.30 10.81 -7.12
N TYR A 190 -3.26 10.07 -6.01
CA TYR A 190 -2.01 9.66 -5.36
C TYR A 190 -2.05 8.19 -4.92
N GLY A 191 -0.87 7.59 -4.86
CA GLY A 191 -0.65 6.23 -4.41
C GLY A 191 0.65 6.10 -3.65
N VAL A 192 0.95 4.87 -3.27
CA VAL A 192 2.21 4.48 -2.65
C VAL A 192 2.79 3.29 -3.40
N CYS A 193 4.12 3.25 -3.48
CA CYS A 193 4.84 2.14 -4.07
C CYS A 193 4.82 0.97 -3.11
N ILE A 194 4.06 -0.06 -3.48
CA ILE A 194 4.06 -1.35 -2.79
C ILE A 194 4.83 -2.35 -3.64
N GLU A 195 5.52 -3.29 -3.00
CA GLU A 195 6.15 -4.40 -3.72
C GLU A 195 5.08 -5.03 -4.61
N THR A 196 5.36 -5.15 -5.91
CA THR A 196 4.52 -6.00 -6.76
C THR A 196 4.69 -7.41 -6.22
N PRO A 197 3.62 -8.06 -5.72
CA PRO A 197 3.67 -9.49 -5.49
C PRO A 197 4.04 -10.10 -6.83
N SER A 198 5.22 -10.72 -6.86
CA SER A 198 5.88 -11.33 -8.01
C SER A 198 4.95 -11.63 -9.18
N ASP A 199 5.12 -10.89 -10.28
CA ASP A 199 4.79 -11.25 -11.67
C ASP A 199 3.67 -12.27 -11.83
N CYS A 200 2.48 -12.00 -11.29
CA CYS A 200 1.37 -12.84 -11.64
C CYS A 200 1.07 -12.57 -13.13
N GLU A 201 1.30 -13.58 -13.97
CA GLU A 201 0.91 -13.52 -15.36
C GLU A 201 -0.58 -13.85 -15.41
N GLN A 202 -1.38 -12.98 -16.05
CA GLN A 202 -2.83 -13.17 -16.14
C GLN A 202 -3.18 -14.54 -16.74
N PHE A 203 -2.30 -15.10 -17.58
CA PHE A 203 -2.44 -16.40 -18.22
C PHE A 203 -1.10 -17.05 -18.56
N PRO A 204 -0.83 -18.32 -18.20
CA PRO A 204 -1.61 -19.21 -17.32
C PRO A 204 -1.34 -18.97 -15.82
N PRO A 205 -2.30 -19.27 -14.92
CA PRO A 205 -2.21 -19.03 -13.48
C PRO A 205 -1.36 -20.11 -12.79
N GLU A 206 -0.18 -20.43 -13.30
CA GLU A 206 0.68 -21.38 -12.59
C GLU A 206 1.34 -20.67 -11.40
N ASP A 207 0.64 -20.76 -10.26
CA ASP A 207 1.13 -20.66 -8.88
C ASP A 207 1.66 -19.29 -8.39
N THR A 208 1.37 -18.18 -9.07
CA THR A 208 1.83 -16.86 -8.60
C THR A 208 0.93 -16.23 -7.52
N CYS A 209 -0.38 -16.49 -7.56
CA CYS A 209 -1.32 -16.04 -6.53
C CYS A 209 -1.67 -17.15 -5.53
N GLY A 210 -1.96 -16.77 -4.28
CA GLY A 210 -2.33 -17.72 -3.24
C GLY A 210 -3.70 -18.39 -3.47
N ASP A 211 -3.97 -19.46 -2.72
CA ASP A 211 -5.28 -20.13 -2.75
C ASP A 211 -6.43 -19.14 -2.53
N GLY A 212 -7.35 -19.03 -3.50
CA GLY A 212 -8.49 -18.12 -3.43
C GLY A 212 -8.23 -16.72 -3.99
N GLU A 213 -7.08 -16.50 -4.61
CA GLU A 213 -6.71 -15.26 -5.28
C GLU A 213 -6.56 -15.47 -6.80
N ASN A 214 -6.77 -14.40 -7.55
CA ASN A 214 -6.57 -14.37 -8.98
C ASN A 214 -5.73 -13.14 -9.35
N CYS A 215 -5.08 -13.21 -10.50
CA CYS A 215 -4.23 -12.17 -11.03
C CYS A 215 -5.02 -11.15 -11.85
N TYR A 216 -5.05 -9.90 -11.39
CA TYR A 216 -5.80 -8.82 -12.03
C TYR A 216 -4.85 -7.76 -12.59
N GLN A 217 -5.06 -7.38 -13.85
CA GLN A 217 -4.37 -6.25 -14.45
C GLN A 217 -4.89 -4.94 -13.83
N THR A 218 -3.99 -4.11 -13.33
CA THR A 218 -4.30 -2.77 -12.83
C THR A 218 -4.35 -1.79 -14.00
N GLN A 219 -5.04 -0.65 -13.82
CA GLN A 219 -5.11 0.39 -14.86
C GLN A 219 -3.74 0.98 -15.23
N GLY A 220 -2.74 0.83 -14.34
CA GLY A 220 -1.36 1.26 -14.56
C GLY A 220 -0.48 0.25 -15.31
N GLY A 221 -1.04 -0.88 -15.79
CA GLY A 221 -0.29 -1.88 -16.55
C GLY A 221 0.47 -2.91 -15.71
N GLY A 222 0.32 -2.90 -14.39
CA GLY A 222 0.82 -3.95 -13.50
C GLY A 222 -0.20 -5.06 -13.28
N PHE A 223 0.20 -6.11 -12.57
CA PHE A 223 -0.70 -7.17 -12.12
C PHE A 223 -0.69 -7.27 -10.60
N ILE A 224 -1.84 -7.58 -10.00
CA ILE A 224 -1.98 -7.80 -8.56
C ILE A 224 -2.74 -9.09 -8.29
N CYS A 225 -2.30 -9.85 -7.29
CA CYS A 225 -3.11 -10.91 -6.72
C CYS A 225 -4.18 -10.30 -5.82
N ALA A 226 -5.44 -10.63 -6.07
CA ALA A 226 -6.54 -10.26 -5.17
C ALA A 226 -7.53 -11.41 -5.02
N ALA A 227 -8.22 -11.45 -3.88
CA ALA A 227 -9.25 -12.45 -3.64
C ALA A 227 -10.40 -12.33 -4.67
N PHE A 228 -10.81 -13.46 -5.23
CA PHE A 228 -11.94 -13.55 -6.15
C PHE A 228 -13.21 -14.01 -5.43
N ASN A 229 -14.37 -13.78 -6.03
CA ASN A 229 -15.63 -14.27 -5.52
C ASN A 229 -15.89 -15.70 -6.00
N ALA A 230 -15.53 -16.69 -5.19
CA ALA A 230 -15.71 -18.12 -5.52
C ALA A 230 -17.16 -18.55 -5.77
N SER A 231 -18.15 -17.72 -5.42
CA SER A 231 -19.57 -17.98 -5.66
C SER A 231 -20.11 -17.37 -6.95
N ALA A 232 -19.36 -16.47 -7.58
CA ALA A 232 -19.76 -15.84 -8.83
C ALA A 232 -19.71 -16.84 -10.00
N SER A 233 -20.51 -16.57 -11.02
CA SER A 233 -20.61 -17.35 -12.25
C SER A 233 -20.64 -16.42 -13.46
N ALA A 234 -20.32 -16.96 -14.64
CA ALA A 234 -20.43 -16.20 -15.88
C ALA A 234 -21.87 -15.67 -16.06
N GLY A 235 -21.99 -14.37 -16.34
CA GLY A 235 -23.25 -13.64 -16.44
C GLY A 235 -23.70 -12.92 -15.16
N ASP A 236 -23.08 -13.21 -14.00
CA ASP A 236 -23.38 -12.47 -12.77
C ASP A 236 -22.95 -11.01 -12.91
N ALA A 237 -23.71 -10.11 -12.28
CA ALA A 237 -23.39 -8.70 -12.25
C ALA A 237 -22.11 -8.44 -11.45
N CYS A 238 -21.27 -7.55 -11.93
CA CYS A 238 -20.05 -7.14 -11.26
C CYS A 238 -19.85 -5.63 -11.34
N SER A 239 -19.13 -5.11 -10.36
CA SER A 239 -18.72 -3.71 -10.22
C SER A 239 -17.21 -3.56 -10.11
N SER A 240 -16.52 -4.60 -9.66
CA SER A 240 -15.06 -4.73 -9.65
C SER A 240 -14.61 -6.07 -10.26
N PRO A 241 -13.33 -6.20 -10.62
CA PRO A 241 -12.76 -7.49 -11.04
C PRO A 241 -12.86 -8.60 -9.96
N THR A 242 -12.82 -8.24 -8.68
CA THR A 242 -12.90 -9.17 -7.54
C THR A 242 -14.31 -9.71 -7.30
N ASP A 243 -15.34 -9.13 -7.91
CA ASP A 243 -16.72 -9.62 -7.84
C ASP A 243 -16.93 -10.94 -8.62
N CYS A 244 -15.99 -11.29 -9.50
CA CYS A 244 -16.05 -12.46 -10.37
C CYS A 244 -15.27 -13.65 -9.83
N ASN A 245 -15.54 -14.85 -10.36
CA ASN A 245 -14.87 -16.07 -9.94
C ASN A 245 -13.43 -16.14 -10.48
N ASP A 246 -12.71 -17.19 -10.09
CA ASP A 246 -11.47 -17.58 -10.73
C ASP A 246 -11.63 -17.65 -12.25
N LEU A 247 -10.61 -17.15 -12.96
CA LEU A 247 -10.57 -17.06 -14.42
C LEU A 247 -11.74 -16.30 -15.05
N GLN A 248 -12.35 -15.35 -14.33
CA GLN A 248 -13.38 -14.46 -14.87
C GLN A 248 -12.96 -13.00 -14.80
N LEU A 249 -13.38 -12.24 -15.82
CA LEU A 249 -13.19 -10.80 -15.92
C LEU A 249 -14.54 -10.08 -15.79
N CYS A 250 -14.56 -8.99 -15.04
CA CYS A 250 -15.70 -8.09 -15.01
C CYS A 250 -15.68 -7.18 -16.23
N VAL A 251 -16.54 -7.44 -17.22
CA VAL A 251 -16.56 -6.69 -18.48
C VAL A 251 -17.94 -6.10 -18.80
N SER A 252 -17.95 -4.91 -19.38
CA SER A 252 -19.16 -4.28 -19.93
C SER A 252 -19.18 -4.42 -21.45
N THR A 253 -20.23 -5.03 -21.99
CA THR A 253 -20.37 -5.35 -23.43
C THR A 253 -21.00 -4.22 -24.25
N SER A 254 -21.43 -3.12 -23.62
CA SER A 254 -22.04 -1.98 -24.31
C SER A 254 -21.78 -0.68 -23.54
N GLN A 255 -21.67 0.45 -24.25
CA GLN A 255 -21.55 1.78 -23.62
C GLN A 255 -22.79 2.03 -22.74
N GLY A 256 -22.63 1.89 -21.42
CA GLY A 256 -23.70 2.04 -20.42
C GLY A 256 -24.40 0.73 -20.01
N GLY A 257 -23.94 -0.43 -20.48
CA GLY A 257 -24.41 -1.73 -20.01
C GLY A 257 -23.86 -2.07 -18.63
N GLN A 258 -24.66 -2.77 -17.82
CA GLN A 258 -24.20 -3.36 -16.56
C GLN A 258 -23.07 -4.35 -16.85
N ALA A 259 -21.94 -4.20 -16.15
CA ALA A 259 -20.82 -5.12 -16.29
C ALA A 259 -21.20 -6.48 -15.71
N THR A 260 -20.71 -7.54 -16.34
CA THR A 260 -20.95 -8.93 -15.94
C THR A 260 -19.67 -9.73 -15.95
N CYS A 261 -19.60 -10.75 -15.10
CA CYS A 261 -18.51 -11.70 -15.09
C CYS A 261 -18.52 -12.53 -16.37
N GLN A 262 -17.40 -12.58 -17.07
CA GLN A 262 -17.22 -13.40 -18.27
C GLN A 262 -15.98 -14.27 -18.11
N ASN A 263 -16.02 -15.50 -18.62
CA ASN A 263 -14.84 -16.36 -18.60
C ASN A 263 -13.73 -15.72 -19.43
N ALA A 264 -12.56 -15.57 -18.82
CA ALA A 264 -11.37 -15.05 -19.46
C ALA A 264 -10.73 -16.16 -20.31
N CYS A 265 -10.14 -15.76 -21.43
CA CYS A 265 -9.51 -16.66 -22.37
C CYS A 265 -8.23 -16.06 -22.96
N ASP A 266 -7.27 -16.92 -23.30
CA ASP A 266 -6.12 -16.52 -24.08
C ASP A 266 -6.46 -16.69 -25.58
N PRO A 267 -6.52 -15.59 -26.37
CA PRO A 267 -6.86 -15.65 -27.79
C PRO A 267 -5.77 -16.31 -28.65
N THR A 268 -4.56 -16.47 -28.11
CA THR A 268 -3.41 -17.10 -28.77
C THR A 268 -3.26 -18.58 -28.40
N ALA A 269 -3.85 -19.00 -27.27
CA ALA A 269 -3.83 -20.38 -26.82
C ALA A 269 -4.66 -21.30 -27.74
N THR A 270 -4.15 -22.52 -27.92
CA THR A 270 -4.90 -23.58 -28.62
C THR A 270 -6.08 -24.12 -27.79
N ASP A 271 -5.99 -23.99 -26.46
CA ASP A 271 -7.08 -24.21 -25.53
C ASP A 271 -7.47 -22.87 -24.91
N ASN A 272 -8.47 -22.22 -25.52
CA ASN A 272 -8.93 -20.91 -25.10
C ASN A 272 -9.84 -20.95 -23.88
N ARG A 273 -10.05 -22.13 -23.25
CA ARG A 273 -10.87 -22.34 -22.04
C ARG A 273 -12.35 -21.94 -22.18
N CYS A 274 -12.80 -21.58 -23.39
CA CYS A 274 -14.20 -21.26 -23.63
C CYS A 274 -15.03 -22.54 -23.74
N ALA A 275 -16.31 -22.46 -23.36
CA ALA A 275 -17.20 -23.60 -23.44
C ALA A 275 -17.51 -23.96 -24.92
N ASP A 276 -17.99 -25.18 -25.15
CA ASP A 276 -18.41 -25.61 -26.48
C ASP A 276 -19.45 -24.65 -27.08
N GLY A 277 -19.13 -24.08 -28.24
CA GLY A 277 -19.98 -23.10 -28.93
C GLY A 277 -19.66 -21.63 -28.64
N GLU A 278 -18.64 -21.37 -27.82
CA GLU A 278 -18.11 -20.04 -27.58
C GLU A 278 -16.81 -19.81 -28.37
N SER A 279 -16.47 -18.53 -28.60
CA SER A 279 -15.17 -18.10 -29.11
C SER A 279 -14.54 -17.11 -28.17
N CYS A 280 -13.21 -17.15 -28.08
CA CYS A 280 -12.45 -16.12 -27.40
C CYS A 280 -12.42 -14.83 -28.24
N ALA A 281 -13.01 -13.76 -27.72
CA ALA A 281 -12.91 -12.43 -28.29
C ALA A 281 -11.88 -11.60 -27.52
N GLN A 282 -10.77 -11.26 -28.18
CA GLN A 282 -9.71 -10.44 -27.59
C GLN A 282 -10.24 -9.05 -27.20
N LEU A 283 -9.90 -8.60 -26.00
CA LEU A 283 -10.20 -7.24 -25.55
C LEU A 283 -9.23 -6.26 -26.22
N GLN A 284 -9.73 -5.10 -26.65
CA GLN A 284 -8.92 -4.13 -27.38
C GLN A 284 -7.78 -3.62 -26.51
N GLY A 285 -6.53 -3.86 -26.93
CA GLY A 285 -5.33 -3.40 -26.23
C GLY A 285 -4.89 -4.30 -25.07
N ALA A 286 -5.50 -5.48 -24.89
CA ALA A 286 -5.10 -6.46 -23.90
C ALA A 286 -4.64 -7.77 -24.57
N GLU A 287 -3.78 -8.51 -23.87
CA GLU A 287 -3.34 -9.85 -24.28
C GLU A 287 -4.38 -10.93 -23.92
N VAL A 288 -5.39 -10.57 -23.12
CA VAL A 288 -6.50 -11.41 -22.71
C VAL A 288 -7.78 -11.15 -23.53
N GLY A 289 -8.62 -12.17 -23.67
CA GLY A 289 -9.96 -12.10 -24.23
C GLY A 289 -11.05 -12.56 -23.27
N VAL A 290 -12.29 -12.49 -23.72
CA VAL A 290 -13.46 -13.06 -23.04
C VAL A 290 -14.18 -14.05 -23.94
N CYS A 291 -14.73 -15.11 -23.34
CA CYS A 291 -15.54 -16.09 -24.05
C CYS A 291 -16.91 -15.48 -24.40
N ILE A 292 -17.25 -15.49 -25.69
CA ILE A 292 -18.54 -15.01 -26.20
C ILE A 292 -19.24 -16.12 -26.98
N THR A 293 -20.56 -16.21 -26.85
CA THR A 293 -21.38 -17.10 -27.68
C THR A 293 -21.44 -16.57 -29.11
N GLN A 294 -21.14 -17.41 -30.11
CA GLN A 294 -21.23 -17.06 -31.54
C GLN A 294 -22.67 -17.05 -32.07
#